data_AF-A0A1I2F5X7-F1
#
_entry.id   AF-A0A1I2F5X7-F1
#
_cell.length_a   1.000
_cell.length_b   1.000
_cell.length_c   1.000
_cell.angle_alpha   90.00
_cell.angle_beta   90.00
_cell.angle_gamma   90.00
#
_symmetry.space_group_name_H-M   'P 1'
#
loop_
_entity.id
_entity.type
_entity.pdbx_description
1 polymer ?
#
loop_
_entity_poly.entity_id
_entity_poly.type
_entity_poly.pdbx_seq_one_letter_code
_entity_poly.pdbx_strand_id
1 'polypeptide(L)'
;MELKDLKSAWSKFSSSDANRHQLGEEAIYDLLRKRTKSLMERIDRNIKIGFGVLLLLTLFFGLDDYLFTPLATSDYESTPLWIQLMEWSGILFIVGSFIYFWISYRSATKDYSQSNDLSRVLNSMIRILYAYQRLFFLALGILLLVLSISFVTGMVMGVELKAIELGTDVGEVGSSPRMVRSILIGIAGLLVIISLLFVAFRWGFRKLYGNYISKLKDTRKELDEIE
;
A
#
# COMPACT_ATOMS: atom_id res chain seq x y z
N MET A 1 28.55 60.43 20.08
CA MET A 1 27.60 59.76 19.16
C MET A 1 26.25 60.37 19.39
N GLU A 2 25.76 61.13 18.41
CA GLU A 2 24.56 61.94 18.55
C GLU A 2 23.30 61.11 18.28
N LEU A 3 22.18 61.45 18.91
CA LEU A 3 20.86 60.82 18.71
C LEU A 3 20.44 60.70 17.23
N LYS A 4 20.98 61.55 16.36
CA LYS A 4 20.78 61.48 14.90
C LYS A 4 21.42 60.24 14.26
N ASP A 5 22.59 59.81 14.74
CA ASP A 5 23.29 58.64 14.22
C ASP A 5 22.57 57.34 14.59
N LEU A 6 22.03 57.29 15.81
CA LEU A 6 21.19 56.18 16.29
C LEU A 6 19.87 56.10 15.53
N LYS A 7 19.23 57.24 15.21
CA LYS A 7 18.00 57.29 14.42
C LYS A 7 18.24 56.88 12.96
N SER A 8 19.38 57.28 12.39
CA SER A 8 19.79 56.87 11.04
C SER A 8 20.12 55.39 10.97
N ALA A 9 20.86 54.86 11.96
CA ALA A 9 21.15 53.43 12.07
C ALA A 9 19.87 52.60 12.25
N TRP A 10 18.94 53.05 13.11
CA TRP A 10 17.65 52.40 13.31
C TRP A 10 16.77 52.43 12.06
N SER A 11 16.70 53.57 11.34
CA SER A 11 15.94 53.64 10.09
C SER A 11 16.55 52.79 8.98
N LYS A 12 17.88 52.66 8.95
CA LYS A 12 18.59 51.82 7.98
C LYS A 12 18.44 50.33 8.30
N PHE A 13 18.42 49.99 9.59
CA PHE A 13 18.13 48.64 10.07
C PHE A 13 16.67 48.26 9.83
N SER A 14 15.71 49.13 10.15
CA SER A 14 14.27 48.86 9.96
C SER A 14 13.87 48.80 8.49
N SER A 15 14.48 49.61 7.61
CA SER A 15 14.26 49.53 6.15
C SER A 15 14.96 48.33 5.50
N SER A 16 16.11 47.91 6.05
CA SER A 16 16.79 46.68 5.60
C SER A 16 16.15 45.40 6.14
N ASP A 17 15.50 45.41 7.31
CA ASP A 17 14.79 44.27 7.87
C ASP A 17 13.35 44.12 7.35
N ALA A 18 12.68 45.24 6.99
CA ALA A 18 11.37 45.20 6.34
C ALA A 18 11.43 44.51 4.96
N ASN A 19 12.51 44.73 4.20
CA ASN A 19 12.76 44.01 2.95
C ASN A 19 13.21 42.55 3.18
N ARG A 20 13.82 42.22 4.33
CA ARG A 20 14.19 40.83 4.68
C ARG A 20 12.99 39.98 5.10
N HIS A 21 11.94 40.58 5.67
CA HIS A 21 10.72 39.84 6.04
C HIS A 21 9.89 39.48 4.80
N GLN A 22 9.82 40.35 3.78
CA GLN A 22 9.21 40.00 2.49
C GLN A 22 10.00 38.97 1.69
N LEU A 23 11.34 39.03 1.74
CA LEU A 23 12.21 37.97 1.21
C LEU A 23 12.12 36.67 2.03
N GLY A 24 11.68 36.74 3.29
CA GLY A 24 11.50 35.59 4.17
C GLY A 24 10.27 34.77 3.79
N GLU A 25 9.12 35.40 3.60
CA GLU A 25 7.87 34.72 3.27
C GLU A 25 7.93 34.01 1.91
N GLU A 26 8.36 34.71 0.85
CA GLU A 26 8.53 34.08 -0.46
C GLU A 26 9.60 32.99 -0.44
N ALA A 27 10.73 33.18 0.25
CA ALA A 27 11.76 32.15 0.35
C ALA A 27 11.33 30.93 1.18
N ILE A 28 10.53 31.14 2.24
CA ILE A 28 9.92 30.07 3.04
C ILE A 28 8.90 29.33 2.18
N TYR A 29 8.05 30.03 1.44
CA TYR A 29 7.09 29.43 0.50
C TYR A 29 7.81 28.58 -0.55
N ASP A 30 8.91 29.08 -1.12
CA ASP A 30 9.69 28.37 -2.13
C ASP A 30 10.44 27.16 -1.55
N LEU A 31 10.91 27.24 -0.30
CA LEU A 31 11.48 26.12 0.45
C LEU A 31 10.45 25.03 0.76
N LEU A 32 9.26 25.42 1.26
CA LEU A 32 8.15 24.52 1.54
C LEU A 32 7.66 23.85 0.24
N ARG A 33 7.59 24.61 -0.86
CA ARG A 33 7.26 24.11 -2.20
C ARG A 33 8.29 23.09 -2.70
N LYS A 34 9.60 23.38 -2.60
CA LYS A 34 10.67 22.44 -2.97
C LYS A 34 10.65 21.17 -2.12
N ARG A 35 10.48 21.30 -0.81
CA ARG A 35 10.39 20.16 0.12
C ARG A 35 9.18 19.30 -0.22
N THR A 36 8.01 19.91 -0.42
CA THR A 36 6.77 19.22 -0.76
C THR A 36 6.87 18.51 -2.11
N LYS A 37 7.44 19.17 -3.13
CA LYS A 37 7.70 18.56 -4.45
C LYS A 37 8.65 17.36 -4.36
N SER A 38 9.73 17.47 -3.57
CA SER A 38 10.67 16.36 -3.37
C SER A 38 10.03 15.18 -2.63
N LEU A 39 9.22 15.43 -1.60
CA LEU A 39 8.46 14.37 -0.92
C LEU A 39 7.47 13.71 -1.87
N MET A 40 6.81 14.50 -2.73
CA MET A 40 5.87 14.01 -3.72
C MET A 40 6.53 13.10 -4.76
N GLU A 41 7.67 13.50 -5.34
CA GLU A 41 8.41 12.68 -6.31
C GLU A 41 8.79 11.31 -5.73
N ARG A 42 9.12 11.25 -4.44
CA ARG A 42 9.42 9.99 -3.73
C ARG A 42 8.18 9.12 -3.55
N ILE A 43 7.07 9.71 -3.11
CA ILE A 43 5.79 9.00 -2.94
C ILE A 43 5.30 8.45 -4.28
N ASP A 44 5.34 9.28 -5.32
CA ASP A 44 4.94 8.91 -6.68
C ASP A 44 5.75 7.73 -7.23
N ARG A 45 7.09 7.79 -7.09
CA ARG A 45 7.96 6.70 -7.51
C ARG A 45 7.68 5.41 -6.75
N ASN A 46 7.50 5.48 -5.42
CA ASN A 46 7.20 4.31 -4.60
C ASN A 46 5.84 3.68 -4.97
N ILE A 47 4.84 4.52 -5.28
CA ILE A 47 3.54 4.07 -5.77
C ILE A 47 3.70 3.32 -7.09
N LYS A 48 4.42 3.90 -8.07
CA LYS A 48 4.66 3.28 -9.37
C LYS A 48 5.44 1.96 -9.26
N ILE A 49 6.45 1.89 -8.38
CA ILE A 49 7.19 0.67 -8.10
C ILE A 49 6.25 -0.40 -7.52
N GLY A 50 5.45 -0.05 -6.50
CA GLY A 50 4.47 -0.97 -5.93
C GLY A 50 3.47 -1.49 -6.97
N PHE A 51 3.05 -0.63 -7.89
CA PHE A 51 2.18 -0.97 -9.02
C PHE A 51 2.84 -1.97 -9.97
N GLY A 52 4.11 -1.73 -10.34
CA GLY A 52 4.89 -2.64 -11.17
C GLY A 52 5.07 -4.01 -10.53
N VAL A 53 5.38 -4.05 -9.22
CA VAL A 53 5.54 -5.30 -8.47
C VAL A 53 4.23 -6.10 -8.40
N LEU A 54 3.11 -5.44 -8.11
CA LEU A 54 1.80 -6.11 -8.08
C LEU A 54 1.42 -6.69 -9.44
N LEU A 55 1.62 -5.92 -10.52
CA LEU A 55 1.33 -6.38 -11.88
C LEU A 55 2.19 -7.59 -12.27
N LEU A 56 3.47 -7.56 -11.91
CA LEU A 56 4.40 -8.67 -12.15
C LEU A 56 3.98 -9.92 -11.36
N LEU A 57 3.58 -9.77 -10.09
CA LEU A 57 3.06 -10.86 -9.27
C LEU A 57 1.76 -11.45 -9.84
N THR A 58 0.81 -10.62 -10.25
CA THR A 58 -0.43 -11.09 -10.87
C THR A 58 -0.18 -11.84 -12.17
N LEU A 59 0.72 -11.33 -13.02
CA LEU A 59 1.13 -12.05 -14.23
C LEU A 59 1.84 -13.36 -13.90
N PHE A 60 2.71 -13.37 -12.91
CA PHE A 60 3.41 -14.57 -12.47
C PHE A 60 2.42 -15.65 -12.02
N PHE A 61 1.47 -15.34 -11.14
CA PHE A 61 0.45 -16.29 -10.70
C PHE A 61 -0.47 -16.73 -11.84
N GLY A 62 -0.90 -15.81 -12.71
CA GLY A 62 -1.74 -16.17 -13.86
C GLY A 62 -1.01 -17.07 -14.89
N LEU A 63 0.29 -16.88 -15.07
CA LEU A 63 1.13 -17.76 -15.90
C LEU A 63 1.35 -19.12 -15.23
N ASP A 64 1.50 -19.15 -13.90
CA ASP A 64 1.64 -20.38 -13.13
C ASP A 64 0.41 -21.28 -13.24
N ASP A 65 -0.78 -20.71 -13.06
CA ASP A 65 -2.05 -21.43 -13.23
C ASP A 65 -2.26 -21.95 -14.66
N TYR A 66 -1.82 -21.22 -15.68
CA TYR A 66 -2.09 -21.57 -17.09
C TYR A 66 -1.02 -22.46 -17.73
N LEU A 67 0.25 -22.30 -17.36
CA LEU A 67 1.37 -23.00 -18.01
C LEU A 67 1.96 -24.10 -17.13
N PHE A 68 2.20 -23.83 -15.85
CA PHE A 68 2.97 -24.73 -14.98
C PHE A 68 2.07 -25.74 -14.25
N THR A 69 0.94 -25.28 -13.74
CA THR A 69 -0.02 -26.13 -13.02
C THR A 69 -0.56 -27.28 -13.89
N PRO A 70 -1.02 -27.06 -15.14
CA PRO A 70 -1.55 -28.15 -15.98
C PRO A 70 -0.49 -29.18 -16.37
N LEU A 71 0.78 -28.77 -16.44
CA LEU A 71 1.91 -29.67 -16.70
C LEU A 71 2.23 -30.58 -15.51
N ALA A 72 1.95 -30.12 -14.29
CA ALA A 72 2.19 -30.88 -13.07
C ALA A 72 1.00 -31.78 -12.67
N THR A 73 -0.21 -31.47 -13.15
CA THR A 73 -1.46 -32.14 -12.75
C THR A 73 -2.16 -32.89 -13.88
N SER A 74 -1.44 -33.29 -14.94
CA SER A 74 -2.03 -33.88 -16.16
C SER A 74 -2.89 -35.14 -15.94
N ASP A 75 -2.75 -35.81 -14.79
CA ASP A 75 -3.51 -37.01 -14.41
C ASP A 75 -4.58 -36.77 -13.33
N TYR A 76 -4.81 -35.52 -12.89
CA TYR A 76 -5.77 -35.20 -11.84
C TYR A 76 -7.14 -34.79 -12.38
N GLU A 77 -8.20 -35.24 -11.69
CA GLU A 77 -9.57 -34.78 -11.95
C GLU A 77 -9.67 -33.25 -11.88
N SER A 78 -10.57 -32.71 -12.69
CA SER A 78 -10.83 -31.26 -12.79
C SER A 78 -11.07 -30.64 -11.42
N THR A 79 -10.35 -29.57 -11.11
CA THR A 79 -10.57 -28.74 -9.91
C THR A 79 -12.06 -28.40 -9.78
N PRO A 80 -12.67 -28.58 -8.60
CA PRO A 80 -14.06 -28.25 -8.37
C PRO A 80 -14.39 -26.80 -8.76
N LEU A 81 -15.54 -26.59 -9.39
CA LEU A 81 -15.97 -25.28 -9.90
C LEU A 81 -15.96 -24.18 -8.83
N TRP A 82 -16.29 -24.52 -7.58
CA TRP A 82 -16.30 -23.56 -6.47
C TRP A 82 -14.90 -23.02 -6.12
N ILE A 83 -13.85 -23.82 -6.31
CA ILE A 83 -12.45 -23.42 -6.10
C ILE A 83 -12.04 -22.43 -7.18
N GLN A 84 -12.33 -22.77 -8.44
CA GLN A 84 -12.05 -21.89 -9.57
C GLN A 84 -12.79 -20.54 -9.44
N LEU A 85 -14.07 -20.55 -9.03
CA LEU A 85 -14.82 -19.32 -8.78
C LEU A 85 -14.21 -18.46 -7.67
N MET A 86 -13.73 -19.09 -6.59
CA MET A 86 -13.06 -18.41 -5.49
C MET A 86 -11.76 -17.74 -5.96
N GLU A 87 -10.92 -18.44 -6.73
CA GLU A 87 -9.67 -17.90 -7.28
C GLU A 87 -9.92 -16.71 -8.24
N TRP A 88 -10.87 -16.87 -9.17
CA TRP A 88 -11.26 -15.78 -10.08
C TRP A 88 -11.78 -14.55 -9.33
N SER A 89 -12.54 -14.76 -8.26
CA SER A 89 -13.01 -13.65 -7.43
C SER A 89 -11.86 -12.88 -6.79
N GLY A 90 -10.81 -13.59 -6.32
CA GLY A 90 -9.61 -12.98 -5.77
C GLY A 90 -8.89 -12.09 -6.78
N ILE A 91 -8.70 -12.60 -8.00
CA ILE A 91 -8.11 -11.83 -9.10
C ILE A 91 -8.96 -10.60 -9.43
N LEU A 92 -10.28 -10.75 -9.53
CA LEU A 92 -11.21 -9.64 -9.78
C LEU A 92 -11.14 -8.59 -8.67
N PHE A 93 -11.03 -8.98 -7.40
CA PHE A 93 -10.87 -8.06 -6.29
C PHE A 93 -9.53 -7.29 -6.38
N ILE A 94 -8.44 -7.97 -6.72
CA ILE A 94 -7.13 -7.34 -6.92
C ILE A 94 -7.22 -6.31 -8.06
N VAL A 95 -7.73 -6.72 -9.23
CA VAL A 95 -7.86 -5.84 -10.41
C VAL A 95 -8.83 -4.68 -10.13
N GLY A 96 -9.96 -4.93 -9.47
CA GLY A 96 -10.91 -3.89 -9.09
C GLY A 96 -10.31 -2.86 -8.14
N SER A 97 -9.55 -3.30 -7.14
CA SER A 97 -8.83 -2.41 -6.22
C SER A 97 -7.79 -1.55 -6.95
N PHE A 98 -7.13 -2.13 -7.95
CA PHE A 98 -6.15 -1.48 -8.80
C PHE A 98 -6.78 -0.40 -9.69
N ILE A 99 -7.91 -0.69 -10.34
CA ILE A 99 -8.66 0.28 -11.15
C ILE A 99 -9.13 1.44 -10.27
N TYR A 100 -9.71 1.14 -9.11
CA TYR A 100 -10.13 2.17 -8.16
C TYR A 100 -8.96 3.06 -7.73
N PHE A 101 -7.80 2.47 -7.44
CA PHE A 101 -6.59 3.21 -7.09
C PHE A 101 -6.14 4.13 -8.22
N TRP A 102 -6.06 3.60 -9.45
CA TRP A 102 -5.63 4.35 -10.62
C TRP A 102 -6.51 5.58 -10.86
N ILE A 103 -7.84 5.42 -10.73
CA ILE A 103 -8.80 6.53 -10.83
C ILE A 103 -8.57 7.56 -9.73
N SER A 104 -8.45 7.11 -8.47
CA SER A 104 -8.23 8.00 -7.32
C SER A 104 -6.91 8.78 -7.44
N TYR A 105 -5.85 8.10 -7.89
CA TYR A 105 -4.53 8.70 -8.12
C TYR A 105 -4.57 9.71 -9.27
N ARG A 106 -5.19 9.38 -10.41
CA ARG A 106 -5.33 10.31 -11.55
C ARG A 106 -6.14 11.55 -11.19
N SER A 107 -7.24 11.37 -10.46
CA SER A 107 -8.09 12.49 -10.02
C SER A 107 -7.28 13.46 -9.18
N ALA A 108 -6.50 12.96 -8.24
CA ALA A 108 -5.77 13.82 -7.31
C ALA A 108 -4.47 14.40 -7.87
N THR A 109 -3.85 13.75 -8.87
CA THR A 109 -2.72 14.33 -9.62
C THR A 109 -3.15 15.39 -10.63
N LYS A 110 -4.39 15.36 -11.11
CA LYS A 110 -4.95 16.41 -11.96
C LYS A 110 -5.12 17.74 -11.22
N ASP A 111 -5.56 17.68 -9.96
CA ASP A 111 -5.71 18.88 -9.10
C ASP A 111 -4.35 19.52 -8.74
N TYR A 112 -3.27 18.72 -8.78
CA TYR A 112 -1.90 19.15 -8.51
C TYR A 112 -1.27 19.96 -9.64
N SER A 113 -1.46 19.59 -10.92
CA SER A 113 -0.73 20.25 -12.01
C SER A 113 -1.25 21.66 -12.37
N GLN A 114 -2.42 22.04 -11.86
CA GLN A 114 -3.10 23.29 -12.23
C GLN A 114 -3.22 24.32 -11.08
N SER A 115 -2.83 23.99 -9.84
CA SER A 115 -2.96 24.91 -8.72
C SER A 115 -1.62 25.58 -8.35
N ASN A 116 -1.62 26.91 -8.27
CA ASN A 116 -0.51 27.71 -7.71
C ASN A 116 -0.55 27.78 -6.17
N ASP A 117 -1.58 27.19 -5.56
CA ASP A 117 -1.92 27.26 -4.14
C ASP A 117 -1.35 26.03 -3.40
N LEU A 118 -0.31 26.29 -2.59
CA LEU A 118 0.42 25.25 -1.83
C LEU A 118 -0.49 24.54 -0.81
N SER A 119 -1.47 25.23 -0.23
CA SER A 119 -2.42 24.64 0.73
C SER A 119 -3.32 23.59 0.06
N ARG A 120 -3.80 23.87 -1.16
CA ARG A 120 -4.52 22.87 -1.97
C ARG A 120 -3.65 21.68 -2.32
N VAL A 121 -2.39 21.92 -2.69
CA VAL A 121 -1.43 20.86 -3.02
C VAL A 121 -1.20 19.93 -1.83
N LEU A 122 -0.96 20.47 -0.63
CA LEU A 122 -0.76 19.68 0.59
C LEU A 122 -2.01 18.88 0.99
N ASN A 123 -3.21 19.49 0.93
CA ASN A 123 -4.44 18.78 1.26
C ASN A 123 -4.75 17.64 0.27
N SER A 124 -4.53 17.85 -1.03
CA SER A 124 -4.65 16.79 -2.04
C SER A 124 -3.65 15.65 -1.79
N MET A 125 -2.42 15.95 -1.39
CA MET A 125 -1.42 14.93 -1.05
C MET A 125 -1.79 14.10 0.17
N ILE A 126 -2.25 14.75 1.24
CA ILE A 126 -2.73 14.03 2.43
C ILE A 126 -3.87 13.09 2.05
N ARG A 127 -4.79 13.53 1.19
CA ARG A 127 -5.90 12.70 0.67
C ARG A 127 -5.40 11.50 -0.14
N ILE A 128 -4.44 11.69 -1.05
CA ILE A 128 -3.82 10.59 -1.82
C ILE A 128 -3.16 9.58 -0.88
N LEU A 129 -2.43 10.07 0.12
CA LEU A 129 -1.68 9.22 1.04
C LEU A 129 -2.61 8.37 1.92
N TYR A 130 -3.75 8.93 2.35
CA TYR A 130 -4.80 8.17 3.03
C TYR A 130 -5.52 7.19 2.09
N ALA A 131 -5.79 7.57 0.84
CA ALA A 131 -6.36 6.65 -0.15
C ALA A 131 -5.42 5.46 -0.40
N TYR A 132 -4.12 5.73 -0.57
CA TYR A 132 -3.09 4.71 -0.71
C TYR A 132 -3.00 3.81 0.53
N GLN A 133 -3.06 4.39 1.74
CA GLN A 133 -3.12 3.62 2.97
C GLN A 133 -4.30 2.64 2.98
N ARG A 134 -5.49 3.14 2.68
CA ARG A 134 -6.70 2.31 2.65
C ARG A 134 -6.58 1.18 1.64
N LEU A 135 -6.03 1.47 0.47
CA LEU A 135 -5.88 0.50 -0.61
C LEU A 135 -4.80 -0.53 -0.33
N PHE A 136 -3.71 -0.13 0.28
CA PHE A 136 -2.68 -1.06 0.73
C PHE A 136 -3.26 -2.07 1.72
N PHE A 137 -4.02 -1.62 2.73
CA PHE A 137 -4.66 -2.54 3.68
C PHE A 137 -5.76 -3.39 3.04
N LEU A 138 -6.48 -2.86 2.05
CA LEU A 138 -7.47 -3.61 1.30
C LEU A 138 -6.80 -4.70 0.45
N ALA A 139 -5.73 -4.37 -0.28
CA ALA A 139 -4.93 -5.33 -1.05
C ALA A 139 -4.28 -6.38 -0.16
N LEU A 140 -3.76 -5.98 1.01
CA LEU A 140 -3.24 -6.90 2.02
C LEU A 140 -4.35 -7.84 2.52
N GLY A 141 -5.55 -7.32 2.77
CA GLY A 141 -6.70 -8.14 3.15
C GLY A 141 -7.06 -9.17 2.08
N ILE A 142 -7.10 -8.76 0.81
CA ILE A 142 -7.35 -9.67 -0.31
C ILE A 142 -6.23 -10.71 -0.43
N LEU A 143 -4.96 -10.31 -0.33
CA LEU A 143 -3.83 -11.24 -0.37
C LEU A 143 -3.94 -12.30 0.72
N LEU A 144 -4.24 -11.90 1.96
CA LEU A 144 -4.41 -12.82 3.08
C LEU A 144 -5.61 -13.74 2.89
N LEU A 145 -6.69 -13.23 2.29
CA LEU A 145 -7.87 -14.01 1.94
C LEU A 145 -7.55 -15.05 0.86
N VAL A 146 -6.85 -14.67 -0.21
CA VAL A 146 -6.41 -15.59 -1.27
C VAL A 146 -5.49 -16.66 -0.70
N LEU A 147 -4.49 -16.29 0.11
CA LEU A 147 -3.64 -17.25 0.80
C LEU A 147 -4.44 -18.24 1.67
N SER A 148 -5.48 -17.77 2.34
CA SER A 148 -6.35 -18.62 3.17
C SER A 148 -7.15 -19.60 2.30
N ILE A 149 -7.70 -19.14 1.17
CA ILE A 149 -8.41 -20.00 0.21
C ILE A 149 -7.45 -21.05 -0.35
N SER A 150 -6.30 -20.64 -0.91
CA SER A 150 -5.32 -21.55 -1.50
C SER A 150 -4.82 -22.59 -0.48
N PHE A 151 -4.65 -22.18 0.78
CA PHE A 151 -4.33 -23.12 1.86
C PHE A 151 -5.43 -24.14 2.08
N VAL A 152 -6.70 -23.72 2.18
CA VAL A 152 -7.84 -24.64 2.35
C VAL A 152 -7.97 -25.59 1.16
N THR A 153 -7.82 -25.09 -0.07
CA THR A 153 -7.78 -25.89 -1.29
C THR A 153 -6.71 -26.97 -1.22
N GLY A 154 -5.47 -26.59 -0.91
CA GLY A 154 -4.36 -27.54 -0.80
C GLY A 154 -4.58 -28.57 0.31
N MET A 155 -5.22 -28.18 1.41
CA MET A 155 -5.59 -29.09 2.49
C MET A 155 -6.64 -30.12 2.05
N VAL A 156 -7.69 -29.70 1.34
CA VAL A 156 -8.74 -30.60 0.83
C VAL A 156 -8.16 -31.58 -0.18
N MET A 157 -7.41 -31.08 -1.16
CA MET A 157 -6.73 -31.94 -2.15
C MET A 157 -5.77 -32.92 -1.48
N GLY A 158 -5.03 -32.47 -0.45
CA GLY A 158 -4.14 -33.33 0.32
C GLY A 158 -4.86 -34.46 1.06
N VAL A 159 -6.10 -34.26 1.49
CA VAL A 159 -6.93 -35.32 2.09
C VAL A 159 -7.42 -36.29 1.02
N GLU A 160 -7.92 -35.78 -0.11
CA GLU A 160 -8.40 -36.60 -1.24
C GLU A 160 -7.29 -37.50 -1.79
N LEU A 161 -6.10 -36.94 -2.03
CA LEU A 161 -4.89 -37.66 -2.45
C LEU A 161 -4.58 -38.85 -1.56
N LYS A 162 -4.63 -38.61 -0.26
CA LYS A 162 -4.31 -39.63 0.75
C LYS A 162 -5.40 -40.69 0.86
N ALA A 163 -6.65 -40.33 0.61
CA ALA A 163 -7.76 -41.28 0.53
C ALA A 163 -7.62 -42.21 -0.68
N ILE A 164 -7.24 -41.65 -1.84
CA ILE A 164 -6.94 -42.42 -3.06
C ILE A 164 -5.76 -43.38 -2.81
N GLU A 165 -4.66 -42.89 -2.21
CA GLU A 165 -3.48 -43.72 -1.92
C GLU A 165 -3.80 -44.91 -0.98
N LEU A 166 -4.68 -44.69 -0.01
CA LEU A 166 -5.07 -45.70 0.97
C LEU A 166 -6.27 -46.56 0.54
N GLY A 167 -6.90 -46.26 -0.61
CA GLY A 167 -8.07 -46.98 -1.11
C GLY A 167 -9.30 -46.89 -0.19
N THR A 168 -9.46 -45.80 0.54
CA THR A 168 -10.53 -45.56 1.52
C THR A 168 -11.30 -44.28 1.17
N ASP A 169 -12.43 -44.04 1.85
CA ASP A 169 -13.24 -42.85 1.68
C ASP A 169 -12.56 -41.62 2.33
N VAL A 170 -12.76 -40.46 1.71
CA VAL A 170 -12.27 -39.15 2.16
C VAL A 170 -12.74 -38.87 3.59
N GLY A 171 -13.97 -39.29 3.93
CA GLY A 171 -14.54 -39.12 5.27
C GLY A 171 -13.77 -39.87 6.37
N GLU A 172 -13.29 -41.07 6.07
CA GLU A 172 -12.53 -41.89 7.03
C GLU A 172 -11.12 -41.33 7.25
N VAL A 173 -10.45 -40.90 6.18
CA VAL A 173 -9.12 -40.29 6.26
C VAL A 173 -9.17 -38.94 6.96
N GLY A 174 -10.14 -38.09 6.60
CA GLY A 174 -10.33 -36.77 7.18
C GLY A 174 -10.64 -36.81 8.67
N SER A 175 -11.36 -37.83 9.12
CA SER A 175 -11.71 -38.02 10.54
C SER A 175 -10.61 -38.71 11.36
N SER A 176 -9.55 -39.21 10.72
CA SER A 176 -8.48 -39.90 11.43
C SER A 176 -7.74 -38.95 12.39
N PRO A 177 -7.44 -39.36 13.64
CA PRO A 177 -6.80 -38.48 14.63
C PRO A 177 -5.47 -37.89 14.17
N ARG A 178 -4.72 -38.62 13.32
CA ARG A 178 -3.46 -38.17 12.73
C ARG A 178 -3.71 -37.05 11.71
N MET A 179 -4.72 -37.19 10.85
CA MET A 179 -5.03 -36.18 9.83
C MET A 179 -5.60 -34.91 10.46
N VAL A 180 -6.51 -35.04 11.43
CA VAL A 180 -7.02 -33.90 12.21
C VAL A 180 -5.89 -33.14 12.89
N ARG A 181 -4.93 -33.83 13.49
CA ARG A 181 -3.74 -33.18 14.09
C ARG A 181 -2.91 -32.44 13.04
N SER A 182 -2.69 -33.03 11.87
CA SER A 182 -1.97 -32.36 10.76
C SER A 182 -2.72 -31.13 10.26
N ILE A 183 -4.04 -31.20 10.12
CA ILE A 183 -4.90 -30.07 9.76
C ILE A 183 -4.78 -28.94 10.79
N LEU A 184 -4.86 -29.27 12.09
CA LEU A 184 -4.73 -28.28 13.16
C LEU A 184 -3.35 -27.62 13.17
N ILE A 185 -2.27 -28.39 12.98
CA ILE A 185 -0.91 -27.85 12.88
C ILE A 185 -0.78 -26.95 11.66
N GLY A 186 -1.35 -27.36 10.51
CA GLY A 186 -1.38 -26.55 9.30
C GLY A 186 -2.10 -25.22 9.50
N ILE A 187 -3.30 -25.24 10.09
CA ILE A 187 -4.07 -24.02 10.42
C ILE A 187 -3.29 -23.12 11.37
N ALA A 188 -2.68 -23.69 12.41
CA ALA A 188 -1.84 -22.92 13.34
C ALA A 188 -0.65 -22.26 12.61
N GLY A 189 0.00 -23.00 11.71
CA GLY A 189 1.07 -22.48 10.84
C GLY A 189 0.59 -21.33 9.96
N LEU A 190 -0.56 -21.50 9.29
CA LEU A 190 -1.17 -20.46 8.46
C LEU A 190 -1.45 -19.19 9.29
N LEU A 191 -2.04 -19.31 10.48
CA LEU A 191 -2.34 -18.18 11.35
C LEU A 191 -1.07 -17.42 11.76
N VAL A 192 0.02 -18.13 12.04
CA VAL A 192 1.32 -17.52 12.34
C VAL A 192 1.84 -16.75 11.12
N ILE A 193 1.79 -17.36 9.92
CA ILE A 193 2.22 -16.71 8.68
C ILE A 193 1.38 -15.46 8.37
N ILE A 194 0.05 -15.57 8.43
CA ILE A 194 -0.87 -14.45 8.24
C ILE A 194 -0.55 -13.32 9.22
N SER A 195 -0.34 -13.65 10.49
CA SER A 195 -0.03 -12.67 11.53
C SER A 195 1.32 -11.98 11.29
N LEU A 196 2.35 -12.75 10.92
CA LEU A 196 3.67 -12.21 10.58
C LEU A 196 3.62 -11.29 9.36
N LEU A 197 2.94 -11.71 8.29
CA LEU A 197 2.74 -10.89 7.10
C LEU A 197 2.00 -9.60 7.46
N PHE A 198 0.88 -9.70 8.17
CA PHE A 198 0.12 -8.53 8.58
C PHE A 198 0.96 -7.53 9.39
N VAL A 199 1.71 -8.02 10.39
CA VAL A 199 2.58 -7.18 11.22
C VAL A 199 3.71 -6.57 10.40
N ALA A 200 4.39 -7.36 9.55
CA ALA A 200 5.50 -6.90 8.72
C ALA A 200 5.05 -5.82 7.73
N PHE A 201 3.93 -6.03 7.03
CA PHE A 201 3.37 -5.06 6.09
C PHE A 201 2.83 -3.82 6.80
N ARG A 202 2.15 -3.96 7.95
CA ARG A 202 1.70 -2.83 8.77
C ARG A 202 2.89 -1.98 9.25
N TRP A 203 3.95 -2.63 9.71
CA TRP A 203 5.17 -1.96 10.16
C TRP A 203 5.90 -1.27 9.00
N GLY A 204 6.09 -1.97 7.88
CA GLY A 204 6.69 -1.42 6.67
C GLY A 204 5.94 -0.20 6.16
N PHE A 205 4.60 -0.28 6.12
CA PHE A 205 3.75 0.84 5.75
C PHE A 205 3.90 2.02 6.71
N ARG A 206 3.85 1.79 8.03
CA ARG A 206 4.01 2.86 9.02
C ARG A 206 5.38 3.54 8.89
N LYS A 207 6.45 2.77 8.70
CA LYS A 207 7.81 3.28 8.56
C LYS A 207 8.00 4.09 7.28
N LEU A 208 7.42 3.63 6.17
CA LEU A 208 7.50 4.31 4.89
C LEU A 208 6.58 5.54 4.85
N TYR A 209 5.29 5.37 5.11
CA TYR A 209 4.27 6.38 4.84
C TYR A 209 3.87 7.22 6.06
N GLY A 210 3.98 6.69 7.28
CA GLY A 210 3.65 7.44 8.49
C GLY A 210 4.51 8.69 8.66
N ASN A 211 5.81 8.56 8.35
CA ASN A 211 6.75 9.69 8.38
C ASN A 211 6.41 10.75 7.33
N TYR A 212 5.90 10.35 6.16
CA TYR A 212 5.47 11.30 5.13
C TYR A 212 4.19 12.03 5.54
N ILE A 213 3.21 11.33 6.14
CA ILE A 213 1.98 11.95 6.65
C ILE A 213 2.31 13.00 7.72
N SER A 214 3.18 12.67 8.68
CA SER A 214 3.58 13.63 9.73
C SER A 214 4.21 14.87 9.11
N LYS A 215 5.24 14.69 8.26
CA LYS A 215 5.94 15.80 7.62
C LYS A 215 5.05 16.69 6.77
N LEU A 216 4.05 16.12 6.09
CA LEU A 216 3.07 16.89 5.31
C LEU A 216 2.13 17.67 6.23
N LYS A 217 1.69 17.09 7.36
CA LYS A 217 0.89 17.83 8.35
C LYS A 217 1.67 18.94 9.02
N ASP A 218 2.94 18.70 9.33
CA ASP A 218 3.83 19.71 9.93
C ASP A 218 4.05 20.87 8.96
N THR A 219 4.38 20.58 7.70
CA THR A 219 4.49 21.58 6.61
C THR A 219 3.21 22.38 6.42
N ARG A 220 2.02 21.75 6.56
CA ARG A 220 0.74 22.46 6.47
C ARG A 220 0.55 23.40 7.65
N LYS A 221 0.87 22.94 8.86
CA LYS A 221 0.75 23.76 10.07
C LYS A 221 1.68 24.97 10.00
N GLU A 222 2.90 24.79 9.47
CA GLU A 222 3.83 25.90 9.20
C GLU A 222 3.25 26.89 8.17
N LEU A 223 2.53 26.42 7.14
CA LEU A 223 1.87 27.30 6.16
C LEU A 223 0.69 28.07 6.76
N ASP A 224 -0.16 27.40 7.56
CA ASP A 224 -1.30 28.01 8.27
C ASP A 224 -0.83 29.04 9.34
N GLU A 225 0.44 29.02 9.76
CA GLU A 225 1.04 29.99 10.68
C GLU A 225 1.60 31.24 9.96
N ILE A 226 1.79 31.16 8.64
CA ILE A 226 2.35 32.24 7.81
C ILE A 226 1.25 33.03 7.07
N GLU A 227 0.14 32.38 6.71
CA GLU A 227 -1.10 33.01 6.19
C GLU A 227 -1.93 33.68 7.29
#